data_AF-A0AAW9DNK9-F1
#
_entry.id   AF-A0AAW9DNK9-F1
#
_cell.length_a   1.000
_cell.length_b   1.000
_cell.length_c   1.000
_cell.angle_alpha   90.00
_cell.angle_beta   90.00
_cell.angle_gamma   90.00
#
_symmetry.space_group_name_H-M   'P 1'
#
loop_
_entity.id
_entity.type
_entity.pdbx_description
1 polymer ?
#
loop_
_entity_poly.entity_id
_entity_poly.type
_entity_poly.pdbx_seq_one_letter_code
_entity_poly.pdbx_strand_id
1 'polypeptide(L)'
;MDMLRTKATETSVPRSPAPRSAAQRCRDIKALIAMVGRKSWSARISALRANVAATARYGKLVAIKHAAEFAAEKCRTGAELTPTEAILADRVAGLVALDARLSDAGKTRLRERLAECLTGENTLVPLLHIHRTGCLHENLGFIVDYTGFDLGTPYDLLIARDGEFAEIACDTLSAEEGRLVHRAAWMRLVDRIDPDLQTWLSAHPGRYLLKMTLPQGLRDAKDGTATLAALHERINTMLAGAKRSDHDEAAVLRLDPLMLAAAQANENGLMTKLRHEFGPEANLAVTGSGKGVLVLAARAGSENEVAVAMRKRLSALAPTRLTGTKPGILAMFIEDTDRLEWGLLRDQLTLEGEARQFLTFPEARVVVAVTCASRLELYGALGPESAMRFRNPSHPAAKTVALAPAILSTS
;
A
#
# COMPACT_ATOMS: atom_id res chain seq x y z
N MET A 1 12.20 58.10 -16.10
CA MET A 1 11.40 57.96 -14.85
C MET A 1 11.25 56.47 -14.59
N ASP A 2 12.36 55.84 -14.20
CA ASP A 2 12.42 54.44 -13.80
C ASP A 2 12.22 54.35 -12.29
N MET A 3 11.11 53.76 -11.87
CA MET A 3 10.92 53.23 -10.53
C MET A 3 10.10 51.97 -10.64
N LEU A 4 10.72 50.83 -10.36
CA LEU A 4 10.18 49.67 -9.62
C LEU A 4 11.24 48.55 -9.62
N ARG A 5 12.28 48.73 -8.81
CA ARG A 5 13.11 47.63 -8.32
C ARG A 5 12.55 47.19 -6.97
N THR A 6 11.65 46.22 -6.98
CA THR A 6 11.25 45.51 -5.76
C THR A 6 12.26 44.39 -5.53
N LYS A 7 12.99 44.49 -4.41
CA LYS A 7 13.95 43.49 -3.94
C LYS A 7 13.24 42.14 -3.76
N ALA A 8 13.65 41.14 -4.54
CA ALA A 8 13.42 39.74 -4.21
C ALA A 8 14.27 39.42 -2.98
N THR A 9 13.63 39.31 -1.81
CA THR A 9 14.23 38.68 -0.63
C THR A 9 14.47 37.21 -0.96
N GLU A 10 15.74 36.82 -1.03
CA GLU A 10 16.19 35.43 -1.01
C GLU A 10 15.73 34.79 0.32
N THR A 11 14.50 34.29 0.36
CA THR A 11 14.09 33.32 1.36
C THR A 11 14.77 32.01 1.02
N SER A 12 15.82 31.69 1.77
CA SER A 12 16.50 30.40 1.74
C SER A 12 15.46 29.27 1.82
N VAL A 13 15.34 28.48 0.76
CA VAL A 13 14.48 27.30 0.73
C VAL A 13 14.93 26.35 1.86
N PRO A 14 14.04 25.99 2.81
CA PRO A 14 14.42 25.09 3.87
C PRO A 14 14.73 23.70 3.29
N ARG A 15 15.96 23.24 3.48
CA ARG A 15 16.35 21.85 3.29
C ARG A 15 15.46 20.94 4.14
N SER A 16 15.23 19.71 3.69
CA SER A 16 14.50 18.67 4.43
C SER A 16 14.76 18.76 5.94
N PRO A 17 13.71 18.66 6.78
CA PRO A 17 13.91 18.70 8.22
C PRO A 17 14.89 17.61 8.60
N ALA A 18 15.96 18.00 9.30
CA ALA A 18 16.93 17.06 9.86
C ALA A 18 16.18 15.93 10.60
N PRO A 19 16.71 14.69 10.59
CA PRO A 19 16.06 13.57 11.27
C PRO A 19 15.72 13.97 12.71
N ARG A 20 14.45 13.79 13.10
CA ARG A 20 14.00 14.17 14.43
C ARG A 20 14.75 13.33 15.45
N SER A 21 15.20 13.97 16.53
CA SER A 21 15.68 13.21 17.69
C SER A 21 14.53 12.36 18.25
N ALA A 22 14.86 11.24 18.91
CA ALA A 22 13.85 10.37 19.50
C ALA A 22 12.92 11.13 20.49
N ALA A 23 13.48 12.08 21.24
CA ALA A 23 12.72 12.93 22.15
C ALA A 23 11.75 13.86 21.41
N GLN A 24 12.18 14.48 20.30
CA GLN A 24 11.30 15.32 19.48
C GLN A 24 10.18 14.49 18.84
N ARG A 25 10.52 13.34 18.26
CA ARG A 25 9.55 12.41 17.66
C ARG A 25 8.46 12.00 18.66
N CYS A 26 8.85 11.63 19.88
CA CYS A 26 7.91 11.25 20.92
C CYS A 26 6.98 12.42 21.33
N ARG A 27 7.52 13.65 21.43
CA ARG A 27 6.72 14.85 21.70
C ARG A 27 5.71 15.12 20.59
N ASP A 28 6.15 15.08 19.33
CA ASP A 28 5.30 15.31 18.17
C ASP A 28 4.17 14.26 18.10
N ILE A 29 4.49 12.98 18.30
CA ILE A 29 3.45 11.93 18.33
C ILE A 29 2.44 12.17 19.46
N LYS A 30 2.88 12.58 20.65
CA LYS A 30 1.96 12.92 21.74
C LYS A 30 1.08 14.12 21.39
N ALA A 31 1.62 15.12 20.67
CA ALA A 31 0.85 16.24 20.18
C ALA A 31 -0.19 15.81 19.12
N LEU A 32 0.20 14.96 18.16
CA LEU A 32 -0.72 14.41 17.17
C LEU A 32 -1.87 13.64 17.80
N ILE A 33 -1.56 12.81 18.81
CA ILE A 33 -2.58 12.05 19.55
C ILE A 33 -3.51 12.99 20.33
N ALA A 34 -3.02 14.15 20.78
CA ALA A 34 -3.86 15.17 21.37
C ALA A 34 -4.80 15.82 20.33
N MET A 35 -4.33 16.05 19.09
CA MET A 35 -5.15 16.63 18.02
C MET A 35 -6.36 15.75 17.66
N VAL A 36 -6.18 14.43 17.58
CA VAL A 36 -7.27 13.47 17.25
C VAL A 36 -8.09 13.02 18.46
N GLY A 37 -7.63 13.36 19.66
CA GLY A 37 -8.23 12.92 20.92
C GLY A 37 -7.64 11.60 21.44
N ARG A 38 -7.14 11.63 22.68
CA ARG A 38 -6.49 10.48 23.34
C ARG A 38 -7.40 9.26 23.47
N LYS A 39 -8.70 9.49 23.72
CA LYS A 39 -9.70 8.41 23.83
C LYS A 39 -9.88 7.70 22.49
N SER A 40 -10.06 8.46 21.41
CA SER A 40 -10.19 7.95 20.05
C SER A 40 -8.97 7.15 19.62
N TRP A 41 -7.76 7.68 19.88
CA TRP A 41 -6.51 6.96 19.62
C TRP A 41 -6.42 5.65 20.41
N SER A 42 -6.71 5.68 21.71
CA SER A 42 -6.67 4.48 22.56
C SER A 42 -7.67 3.43 22.09
N ALA A 43 -8.89 3.83 21.73
CA ALA A 43 -9.91 2.94 21.19
C ALA A 43 -9.44 2.31 19.87
N ARG A 44 -8.87 3.11 18.98
CA ARG A 44 -8.29 2.66 17.70
C ARG A 44 -7.20 1.63 17.91
N ILE A 45 -6.19 1.90 18.74
CA ILE A 45 -5.10 0.96 19.02
C ILE A 45 -5.63 -0.32 19.66
N SER A 46 -6.63 -0.23 20.54
CA SER A 46 -7.24 -1.41 21.17
C SER A 46 -7.96 -2.29 20.15
N ALA A 47 -8.75 -1.69 19.25
CA ALA A 47 -9.42 -2.42 18.17
C ALA A 47 -8.41 -3.10 17.22
N LEU A 48 -7.34 -2.39 16.83
CA LEU A 48 -6.28 -2.97 16.00
C LEU A 48 -5.57 -4.14 16.70
N ARG A 49 -5.25 -4.00 17.99
CA ARG A 49 -4.64 -5.09 18.77
C ARG A 49 -5.55 -6.31 18.88
N ALA A 50 -6.86 -6.10 19.06
CA ALA A 50 -7.83 -7.19 19.06
C ALA A 50 -7.84 -7.94 17.70
N ASN A 51 -7.82 -7.21 16.58
CA ASN A 51 -7.74 -7.80 15.25
C ASN A 51 -6.42 -8.56 15.02
N VAL A 52 -5.29 -8.02 15.48
CA VAL A 52 -3.98 -8.70 15.40
C VAL A 52 -3.96 -9.97 16.25
N ALA A 53 -4.61 -9.97 17.41
CA ALA A 53 -4.65 -11.12 18.31
C ALA A 53 -5.68 -12.18 17.89
N ALA A 54 -6.68 -11.82 17.07
CA ALA A 54 -7.77 -12.72 16.70
C ALA A 54 -7.30 -13.94 15.90
N THR A 55 -6.35 -13.77 14.98
CA THR A 55 -5.85 -14.87 14.15
C THR A 55 -4.37 -14.70 13.77
N ALA A 56 -3.67 -15.82 13.58
CA ALA A 56 -2.21 -15.82 13.43
C ALA A 56 -1.72 -15.23 12.09
N ARG A 57 -2.35 -15.57 10.96
CA ARG A 57 -1.91 -15.10 9.63
C ARG A 57 -2.57 -13.79 9.25
N TYR A 58 -3.89 -13.68 9.39
CA TYR A 58 -4.60 -12.43 9.10
C TYR A 58 -4.21 -11.31 10.08
N GLY A 59 -3.97 -11.63 11.36
CA GLY A 59 -3.43 -10.65 12.32
C GLY A 59 -2.08 -10.03 11.89
N LYS A 60 -1.19 -10.80 11.26
CA LYS A 60 0.06 -10.26 10.66
C LYS A 60 -0.23 -9.28 9.52
N LEU A 61 -1.21 -9.57 8.67
CA LEU A 61 -1.62 -8.67 7.59
C LEU A 61 -2.15 -7.35 8.15
N VAL A 62 -2.98 -7.40 9.20
CA VAL A 62 -3.47 -6.21 9.93
C VAL A 62 -2.30 -5.41 10.53
N ALA A 63 -1.33 -6.08 11.16
CA ALA A 63 -0.15 -5.43 11.73
C ALA A 63 0.68 -4.70 10.66
N ILE A 64 0.83 -5.30 9.47
CA ILE A 64 1.49 -4.67 8.33
C ILE A 64 0.66 -3.50 7.82
N LYS A 65 -0.66 -3.67 7.60
CA LYS A 65 -1.60 -2.63 7.15
C LYS A 65 -1.62 -1.39 8.05
N HIS A 66 -1.51 -1.57 9.36
CA HIS A 66 -1.54 -0.47 10.34
C HIS A 66 -0.19 -0.20 11.02
N ALA A 67 0.91 -0.50 10.32
CA ALA A 67 2.26 -0.37 10.89
C ALA A 67 2.59 1.08 11.32
N ALA A 68 2.04 2.09 10.65
CA ALA A 68 2.24 3.49 11.01
C ALA A 68 1.61 3.83 12.37
N GLU A 69 0.37 3.37 12.61
CA GLU A 69 -0.33 3.51 13.88
C GLU A 69 0.40 2.78 15.01
N PHE A 70 0.86 1.55 14.76
CA PHE A 70 1.62 0.78 15.74
C PHE A 70 2.98 1.40 16.06
N ALA A 71 3.70 1.90 15.06
CA ALA A 71 4.98 2.59 15.25
C ALA A 71 4.80 3.88 16.07
N ALA A 72 3.74 4.65 15.80
CA ALA A 72 3.40 5.82 16.58
C ALA A 72 3.08 5.47 18.04
N GLU A 73 2.29 4.42 18.27
CA GLU A 73 1.95 3.96 19.63
C GLU A 73 3.17 3.45 20.41
N LYS A 74 4.07 2.69 19.76
CA LYS A 74 5.34 2.28 20.37
C LYS A 74 6.19 3.50 20.76
N CYS A 75 6.31 4.48 19.86
CA CYS A 75 7.07 5.69 20.15
C CYS A 75 6.46 6.51 21.30
N ARG A 76 5.13 6.61 21.36
CA ARG A 76 4.40 7.29 22.45
C ARG A 76 4.71 6.68 23.82
N THR A 77 4.78 5.35 23.88
CA THR A 77 5.03 4.58 25.10
C THR A 77 6.51 4.49 25.48
N GLY A 78 7.41 4.95 24.60
CA GLY A 78 8.85 4.85 24.81
C GLY A 78 9.41 3.45 24.59
N ALA A 79 8.65 2.57 23.92
CA ALA A 79 9.13 1.26 23.53
C ALA A 79 10.21 1.37 22.45
N GLU A 80 11.11 0.38 22.41
CA GLU A 80 12.14 0.30 21.37
C GLU A 80 11.51 0.18 19.99
N LEU A 81 12.06 0.94 19.03
CA LEU A 81 11.62 0.97 17.64
C LEU A 81 12.67 0.29 16.78
N THR A 82 12.24 -0.61 15.91
CA THR A 82 13.05 -1.04 14.78
C THR A 82 13.34 0.14 13.83
N PRO A 83 14.36 0.06 12.95
CA PRO A 83 14.65 1.13 11.99
C PRO A 83 13.44 1.53 11.13
N THR A 84 12.66 0.56 10.66
CA THR A 84 11.43 0.82 9.89
C THR A 84 10.36 1.50 10.72
N GLU A 85 10.14 1.06 11.97
CA GLU A 85 9.19 1.72 12.88
C GLU A 85 9.64 3.14 13.23
N ALA A 86 10.93 3.40 13.36
CA ALA A 86 11.47 4.74 13.57
C ALA A 86 11.15 5.68 12.40
N ILE A 87 11.33 5.22 11.17
CA ILE A 87 10.98 5.97 9.95
C ILE A 87 9.48 6.25 9.91
N LEU A 88 8.65 5.24 10.16
CA LEU A 88 7.19 5.39 10.19
C LEU A 88 6.73 6.38 11.26
N ALA A 89 7.27 6.26 12.47
CA ALA A 89 6.99 7.17 13.57
C ALA A 89 7.43 8.61 13.23
N ASP A 90 8.56 8.80 12.52
CA ASP A 90 8.98 10.11 12.02
C ASP A 90 8.02 10.69 10.98
N ARG A 91 7.47 9.85 10.09
CA ARG A 91 6.47 10.28 9.10
C ARG A 91 5.17 10.70 9.78
N VAL A 92 4.70 9.94 10.77
CA VAL A 92 3.52 10.31 11.57
C VAL A 92 3.76 11.59 12.36
N ALA A 93 4.91 11.72 13.03
CA ALA A 93 5.32 12.95 13.72
C ALA A 93 5.35 14.16 12.78
N GLY A 94 5.71 13.95 11.51
CA GLY A 94 5.67 14.96 10.45
C GLY A 94 4.35 15.69 10.30
N LEU A 95 3.23 15.02 10.55
CA LEU A 95 1.90 15.62 10.42
C LEU A 95 1.64 16.76 11.43
N VAL A 96 2.37 16.83 12.55
CA VAL A 96 2.31 17.99 13.46
C VAL A 96 2.93 19.23 12.83
N ALA A 97 4.07 19.06 12.14
CA ALA A 97 4.70 20.16 11.44
C ALA A 97 3.83 20.64 10.27
N LEU A 98 3.08 19.73 9.64
CA LEU A 98 2.05 20.10 8.66
C LEU A 98 0.92 20.91 9.31
N ASP A 99 0.30 20.46 10.40
CA ASP A 99 -0.76 21.21 11.11
C ASP A 99 -0.31 22.64 11.46
N ALA A 100 0.94 22.81 11.89
CA ALA A 100 1.50 24.11 12.23
C ALA A 100 1.67 25.07 11.03
N ARG A 101 1.78 24.55 9.81
CA ARG A 101 1.95 25.34 8.56
C ARG A 101 0.62 25.74 7.93
N LEU A 102 -0.46 25.04 8.25
CA LEU A 102 -1.77 25.26 7.64
C LEU A 102 -2.46 26.48 8.26
N SER A 103 -3.36 27.08 7.48
CA SER A 103 -4.39 28.01 7.96
C SER A 103 -5.32 27.33 8.97
N ASP A 104 -6.12 28.09 9.71
CA ASP A 104 -7.06 27.50 10.67
C ASP A 104 -8.14 26.63 9.99
N ALA A 105 -8.54 27.00 8.77
CA ALA A 105 -9.39 26.15 7.93
C ALA A 105 -8.67 24.85 7.54
N GLY A 106 -7.41 24.95 7.11
CA GLY A 106 -6.59 23.78 6.77
C GLY A 106 -6.35 22.84 7.95
N LYS A 107 -6.05 23.37 9.14
CA LYS A 107 -5.94 22.59 10.39
C LYS A 107 -7.22 21.83 10.69
N THR A 108 -8.38 22.46 10.51
CA THR A 108 -9.68 21.82 10.72
C THR A 108 -9.85 20.63 9.78
N ARG A 109 -9.62 20.81 8.47
CA ARG A 109 -9.69 19.72 7.49
C ARG A 109 -8.68 18.60 7.73
N LEU A 110 -7.45 18.96 8.12
CA LEU A 110 -6.42 17.96 8.47
C LEU A 110 -6.89 17.09 9.65
N ARG A 111 -7.48 17.70 10.68
CA ARG A 111 -7.97 16.98 11.87
C ARG A 111 -9.18 16.11 11.56
N GLU A 112 -10.10 16.59 10.71
CA GLU A 112 -11.21 15.79 10.19
C GLU A 112 -10.67 14.57 9.43
N ARG A 113 -9.72 14.77 8.51
CA ARG A 113 -9.12 13.68 7.74
C ARG A 113 -8.35 12.70 8.62
N LEU A 114 -7.65 13.19 9.63
CA LEU A 114 -7.01 12.35 10.64
C LEU A 114 -8.04 11.52 11.40
N ALA A 115 -9.16 12.10 11.81
CA ALA A 115 -10.23 11.36 12.47
C ALA A 115 -10.80 10.26 11.57
N GLU A 116 -11.07 10.56 10.29
CA GLU A 116 -11.51 9.57 9.29
C GLU A 116 -10.52 8.41 9.15
N CYS A 117 -9.22 8.71 9.05
CA CYS A 117 -8.16 7.71 8.95
C CYS A 117 -8.10 6.76 10.16
N LEU A 118 -8.62 7.17 11.33
CA LEU A 118 -8.62 6.35 12.55
C LEU A 118 -9.92 5.56 12.77
N THR A 119 -10.82 5.51 11.77
CA THR A 119 -12.08 4.77 11.85
C THR A 119 -12.09 3.53 10.94
N GLY A 120 -12.76 2.46 11.39
CA GLY A 120 -12.96 1.23 10.60
C GLY A 120 -11.66 0.64 10.04
N GLU A 121 -11.67 0.34 8.74
CA GLU A 121 -10.54 -0.25 8.00
C GLU A 121 -9.60 0.80 7.38
N ASN A 122 -9.86 2.09 7.58
CA ASN A 122 -9.03 3.17 7.04
C ASN A 122 -7.63 3.15 7.68
N THR A 123 -6.66 3.77 7.03
CA THR A 123 -5.27 3.84 7.51
C THR A 123 -4.78 5.28 7.50
N LEU A 124 -3.64 5.54 8.14
CA LEU A 124 -2.94 6.82 8.02
C LEU A 124 -2.25 7.02 6.65
N VAL A 125 -2.17 5.98 5.80
CA VAL A 125 -1.35 5.99 4.59
C VAL A 125 -1.73 7.10 3.60
N PRO A 126 -3.01 7.38 3.30
CA PRO A 126 -3.36 8.49 2.41
C PRO A 126 -2.78 9.84 2.86
N LEU A 127 -2.86 10.14 4.15
CA LEU A 127 -2.29 11.38 4.72
C LEU A 127 -0.77 11.38 4.69
N LEU A 128 -0.15 10.24 5.03
CA LEU A 128 1.31 10.11 4.98
C LEU A 128 1.85 10.21 3.55
N HIS A 129 1.09 9.77 2.55
CA HIS A 129 1.43 9.89 1.14
C HIS A 129 1.38 11.35 0.68
N ILE A 130 0.34 12.10 1.01
CA ILE A 130 0.26 13.56 0.72
C ILE A 130 1.46 14.28 1.36
N HIS A 131 1.68 14.06 2.65
CA HIS A 131 2.77 14.71 3.38
C HIS A 131 4.15 14.33 2.80
N ARG A 132 4.39 13.04 2.53
CA ARG A 132 5.64 12.56 1.89
C ARG A 132 5.84 13.20 0.52
N THR A 133 4.80 13.27 -0.29
CA THR A 133 4.86 13.86 -1.64
C THR A 133 5.22 15.34 -1.56
N GLY A 134 4.66 16.09 -0.61
CA GLY A 134 5.07 17.47 -0.37
C GLY A 134 6.55 17.59 0.02
N CYS A 135 7.00 16.85 1.03
CA CYS A 135 8.42 16.86 1.44
C CYS A 135 9.39 16.47 0.31
N LEU A 136 8.99 15.55 -0.58
CA LEU A 136 9.81 15.19 -1.73
C LEU A 136 9.98 16.35 -2.70
N HIS A 137 8.91 17.08 -3.00
CA HIS A 137 8.98 18.22 -3.90
C HIS A 137 9.76 19.39 -3.27
N GLU A 138 9.63 19.62 -1.95
CA GLU A 138 10.48 20.56 -1.22
C GLU A 138 11.97 20.21 -1.39
N ASN A 139 12.32 18.92 -1.26
CA ASN A 139 13.69 18.45 -1.47
C ASN A 139 14.20 18.61 -2.91
N LEU A 140 13.29 18.59 -3.87
CA LEU A 140 13.58 18.84 -5.28
C LEU A 140 13.62 20.36 -5.60
N GLY A 141 13.52 21.22 -4.59
CA GLY A 141 13.63 22.68 -4.71
C GLY A 141 12.34 23.38 -5.10
N PHE A 142 11.18 22.74 -4.95
CA PHE A 142 9.88 23.37 -5.15
C PHE A 142 9.41 24.07 -3.86
N ILE A 143 8.72 25.19 -4.04
CA ILE A 143 7.80 25.71 -3.03
C ILE A 143 6.55 24.83 -3.08
N VAL A 144 6.04 24.41 -1.92
CA VAL A 144 4.91 23.50 -1.82
C VAL A 144 3.82 24.09 -0.94
N ASP A 145 2.64 24.29 -1.53
CA ASP A 145 1.42 24.70 -0.83
C ASP A 145 0.46 23.50 -0.73
N TYR A 146 -0.08 23.26 0.46
CA TYR A 146 -1.05 22.19 0.73
C TYR A 146 -2.48 22.68 0.48
N THR A 147 -2.74 23.15 -0.74
CA THR A 147 -3.99 23.82 -1.12
C THR A 147 -5.24 22.94 -0.95
N GLY A 148 -5.10 21.62 -1.00
CA GLY A 148 -6.21 20.70 -0.72
C GLY A 148 -6.73 20.84 0.71
N PHE A 149 -5.84 21.16 1.66
CA PHE A 149 -6.23 21.50 3.04
C PHE A 149 -6.61 22.98 3.17
N ASP A 150 -5.73 23.89 2.75
CA ASP A 150 -5.93 25.32 3.03
C ASP A 150 -7.10 25.94 2.27
N LEU A 151 -7.26 25.57 1.00
CA LEU A 151 -8.24 26.15 0.09
C LEU A 151 -9.36 25.17 -0.28
N GLY A 152 -9.22 23.89 0.06
CA GLY A 152 -10.17 22.86 -0.34
C GLY A 152 -10.16 22.58 -1.84
N THR A 153 -9.01 22.76 -2.50
CA THR A 153 -8.87 22.45 -3.94
C THR A 153 -9.12 20.97 -4.22
N PRO A 154 -9.53 20.61 -5.46
CA PRO A 154 -9.70 19.21 -5.84
C PRO A 154 -8.38 18.44 -5.89
N TYR A 155 -7.23 19.11 -6.01
CA TYR A 155 -5.88 18.56 -5.88
C TYR A 155 -5.32 18.84 -4.49
N ASP A 156 -4.31 18.08 -4.08
CA ASP A 156 -3.78 18.11 -2.71
C ASP A 156 -2.67 19.16 -2.55
N LEU A 157 -1.79 19.27 -3.54
CA LEU A 157 -0.62 20.17 -3.51
C LEU A 157 -0.57 21.06 -4.75
N LEU A 158 -0.13 22.30 -4.55
CA LEU A 158 0.39 23.16 -5.62
C LEU A 158 1.90 23.28 -5.42
N ILE A 159 2.67 22.91 -6.45
CA ILE A 159 4.13 23.09 -6.43
C ILE A 159 4.52 24.23 -7.36
N ALA A 160 5.56 24.98 -6.98
CA ALA A 160 6.09 26.08 -7.78
C ALA A 160 7.62 26.08 -7.79
N ARG A 161 8.21 26.31 -8.97
CA ARG A 161 9.66 26.48 -9.14
C ARG A 161 9.93 27.32 -10.39
N ASP A 162 10.82 28.30 -10.27
CA ASP A 162 11.26 29.16 -11.39
C ASP A 162 10.08 29.80 -12.18
N GLY A 163 8.99 30.15 -11.48
CA GLY A 163 7.78 30.74 -12.06
C GLY A 163 6.80 29.74 -12.68
N GLU A 164 7.15 28.46 -12.72
CA GLU A 164 6.32 27.37 -13.24
C GLU A 164 5.59 26.66 -12.11
N PHE A 165 4.38 26.18 -12.39
CA PHE A 165 3.49 25.55 -11.41
C PHE A 165 3.00 24.19 -11.87
N ALA A 166 2.72 23.29 -10.93
CA ALA A 166 1.99 22.06 -11.19
C ALA A 166 1.03 21.69 -10.05
N GLU A 167 -0.12 21.15 -10.42
CA GLU A 167 -1.11 20.59 -9.49
C GLU A 167 -0.76 19.13 -9.22
N ILE A 168 -0.77 18.69 -7.96
CA ILE A 168 -0.56 17.29 -7.61
C ILE A 168 -1.79 16.74 -6.91
N ALA A 169 -2.38 15.70 -7.50
CA ALA A 169 -3.42 14.90 -6.88
C ALA A 169 -2.80 13.58 -6.39
N CYS A 170 -2.80 13.38 -5.08
CA CYS A 170 -2.36 12.17 -4.41
C CYS A 170 -3.54 11.23 -4.23
N ASP A 171 -3.33 9.94 -4.50
CA ASP A 171 -4.35 8.93 -4.25
C ASP A 171 -3.74 7.58 -3.88
N THR A 172 -4.51 6.75 -3.19
CA THR A 172 -4.11 5.41 -2.75
C THR A 172 -4.96 4.36 -3.46
N LEU A 173 -4.30 3.36 -4.05
CA LEU A 173 -4.93 2.21 -4.69
C LEU A 173 -4.53 0.94 -3.93
N SER A 174 -5.50 0.13 -3.50
CA SER A 174 -5.16 -1.21 -2.99
C SER A 174 -4.87 -2.13 -4.16
N ALA A 175 -3.75 -2.85 -4.12
CA ALA A 175 -3.47 -3.89 -5.10
C ALA A 175 -4.54 -5.00 -5.10
N GLU A 176 -5.32 -5.16 -4.01
CA GLU A 176 -6.44 -6.10 -3.98
C GLU A 176 -7.50 -5.79 -5.06
N GLU A 177 -7.64 -4.54 -5.52
CA GLU A 177 -8.57 -4.18 -6.60
C GLU A 177 -8.22 -4.86 -7.94
N GLY A 178 -6.93 -5.19 -8.13
CA GLY A 178 -6.46 -5.95 -9.29
C GLY A 178 -6.36 -7.45 -9.05
N ARG A 179 -6.64 -7.95 -7.83
CA ARG A 179 -6.54 -9.37 -7.51
C ARG A 179 -7.90 -10.04 -7.57
N LEU A 180 -7.90 -11.26 -8.08
CA LEU A 180 -9.06 -12.14 -7.94
C LEU A 180 -9.04 -12.86 -6.58
N VAL A 181 -7.85 -13.27 -6.10
CA VAL A 181 -7.68 -13.86 -4.77
C VAL A 181 -7.07 -12.81 -3.84
N HIS A 182 -7.92 -12.22 -2.99
CA HIS A 182 -7.51 -11.21 -2.03
C HIS A 182 -6.67 -11.85 -0.93
N ARG A 183 -5.56 -11.19 -0.53
CA ARG A 183 -4.67 -11.70 0.52
C ARG A 183 -5.40 -11.80 1.85
N ALA A 184 -6.24 -10.82 2.19
CA ALA A 184 -7.04 -10.86 3.40
C ALA A 184 -7.96 -12.10 3.46
N ALA A 185 -8.70 -12.36 2.38
CA ALA A 185 -9.60 -13.50 2.30
C ALA A 185 -8.83 -14.83 2.33
N TRP A 186 -7.70 -14.91 1.62
CA TRP A 186 -6.81 -16.08 1.69
C TRP A 186 -6.32 -16.34 3.12
N MET A 187 -5.78 -15.34 3.82
CA MET A 187 -5.25 -15.53 5.17
C MET A 187 -6.35 -15.97 6.14
N ARG A 188 -7.56 -15.41 6.05
CA ARG A 188 -8.71 -15.84 6.84
C ARG A 188 -9.12 -17.29 6.55
N LEU A 189 -9.13 -17.69 5.27
CA LEU A 189 -9.40 -19.08 4.88
C LEU A 189 -8.39 -20.00 5.54
N VAL A 190 -7.10 -19.73 5.39
CA VAL A 190 -6.05 -20.59 5.94
C VAL A 190 -6.14 -20.64 7.47
N ASP A 191 -6.31 -19.51 8.16
CA ASP A 191 -6.50 -19.49 9.62
C ASP A 191 -7.70 -20.32 10.07
N ARG A 192 -8.78 -20.36 9.28
CA ARG A 192 -9.99 -21.13 9.57
C ARG A 192 -9.81 -22.64 9.35
N ILE A 193 -9.11 -23.06 8.30
CA ILE A 193 -8.93 -24.49 7.98
C ILE A 193 -7.76 -25.10 8.78
N ASP A 194 -6.80 -24.29 9.26
CA ASP A 194 -5.58 -24.78 9.92
C ASP A 194 -5.83 -25.85 11.02
N PRO A 195 -6.77 -25.68 11.97
CA PRO A 195 -7.01 -26.69 13.01
C PRO A 195 -7.50 -28.03 12.45
N ASP A 196 -8.33 -27.99 11.40
CA ASP A 196 -8.85 -29.19 10.75
C ASP A 196 -7.73 -29.91 9.97
N LEU A 197 -6.87 -29.15 9.30
CA LEU A 197 -5.70 -29.70 8.61
C LEU A 197 -4.70 -30.34 9.57
N GLN A 198 -4.46 -29.72 10.73
CA GLN A 198 -3.62 -30.29 11.79
C GLN A 198 -4.18 -31.61 12.31
N THR A 199 -5.49 -31.65 12.54
CA THR A 199 -6.20 -32.87 12.97
C THR A 199 -6.11 -33.96 11.91
N TRP A 200 -6.39 -33.61 10.65
CA TRP A 200 -6.33 -34.55 9.53
C TRP A 200 -4.90 -35.09 9.30
N LEU A 201 -3.88 -34.23 9.35
CA LEU A 201 -2.46 -34.63 9.21
C LEU A 201 -1.98 -35.56 10.33
N SER A 202 -2.53 -35.39 11.54
CA SER A 202 -2.22 -36.27 12.67
C SER A 202 -2.74 -37.69 12.44
N ALA A 203 -3.89 -37.83 11.78
CA ALA A 203 -4.46 -39.12 11.36
C ALA A 203 -3.88 -39.67 10.05
N HIS A 204 -3.33 -38.79 9.20
CA HIS A 204 -2.76 -39.14 7.89
C HIS A 204 -1.33 -38.62 7.76
N PRO A 205 -0.33 -39.25 8.41
CA PRO A 205 1.05 -38.80 8.33
C PRO A 205 1.58 -38.89 6.89
N GLY A 206 2.02 -37.77 6.33
CA GLY A 206 2.52 -37.72 4.96
C GLY A 206 2.83 -36.30 4.50
N ARG A 207 3.21 -36.16 3.22
CA ARG A 207 3.49 -34.87 2.60
C ARG A 207 2.50 -34.64 1.47
N TYR A 208 1.67 -33.61 1.62
CA TYR A 208 0.55 -33.35 0.73
C TYR A 208 0.62 -31.94 0.16
N LEU A 209 0.08 -31.80 -1.04
CA LEU A 209 -0.10 -30.54 -1.72
C LEU A 209 -1.54 -30.45 -2.19
N LEU A 210 -2.30 -29.52 -1.60
CA LEU A 210 -3.63 -29.17 -2.06
C LEU A 210 -3.53 -27.99 -3.02
N LYS A 211 -3.65 -28.27 -4.32
CA LYS A 211 -3.74 -27.27 -5.38
C LYS A 211 -5.19 -26.83 -5.52
N MET A 212 -5.38 -25.52 -5.61
CA MET A 212 -6.68 -24.88 -5.73
C MET A 212 -6.64 -23.91 -6.91
N THR A 213 -7.53 -24.10 -7.87
CA THR A 213 -7.83 -23.07 -8.87
C THR A 213 -9.20 -22.49 -8.53
N LEU A 214 -9.28 -21.17 -8.39
CA LEU A 214 -10.46 -20.42 -8.00
C LEU A 214 -10.88 -19.52 -9.18
N PRO A 215 -11.71 -20.02 -10.12
CA PRO A 215 -12.07 -19.28 -11.33
C PRO A 215 -12.67 -17.91 -11.04
N GLN A 216 -13.55 -17.84 -10.03
CA GLN A 216 -14.21 -16.59 -9.60
C GLN A 216 -13.39 -15.81 -8.56
N GLY A 217 -12.20 -16.29 -8.20
CA GLY A 217 -11.37 -15.70 -7.16
C GLY A 217 -11.84 -15.98 -5.73
N LEU A 218 -11.32 -15.19 -4.79
CA LEU A 218 -11.63 -15.24 -3.37
C LEU A 218 -11.55 -13.83 -2.79
N ARG A 219 -12.69 -13.25 -2.42
CA ARG A 219 -12.77 -11.85 -1.98
C ARG A 219 -13.40 -11.73 -0.59
N ASP A 220 -13.07 -10.68 0.14
CA ASP A 220 -13.50 -10.43 1.53
C ASP A 220 -14.74 -9.51 1.64
N ALA A 221 -15.35 -9.13 0.50
CA ALA A 221 -16.54 -8.25 0.50
C ALA A 221 -17.74 -8.95 1.18
N LYS A 222 -18.83 -8.20 1.48
CA LYS A 222 -20.01 -8.69 2.24
C LYS A 222 -20.56 -10.06 1.79
N ASP A 223 -20.38 -10.44 0.53
CA ASP A 223 -20.80 -11.73 -0.04
C ASP A 223 -19.75 -12.86 0.12
N GLY A 224 -18.48 -12.51 0.34
CA GLY A 224 -17.32 -13.41 0.37
C GLY A 224 -17.16 -14.25 1.64
N THR A 225 -17.85 -13.90 2.73
CA THR A 225 -17.86 -14.74 3.95
C THR A 225 -18.54 -16.09 3.70
N ALA A 226 -19.60 -16.10 2.88
CA ALA A 226 -20.28 -17.32 2.47
C ALA A 226 -19.40 -18.16 1.53
N THR A 227 -18.70 -17.53 0.57
CA THR A 227 -17.75 -18.22 -0.32
C THR A 227 -16.59 -18.84 0.47
N LEU A 228 -16.04 -18.13 1.46
CA LEU A 228 -15.00 -18.63 2.36
C LEU A 228 -15.48 -19.84 3.18
N ALA A 229 -16.70 -19.77 3.73
CA ALA A 229 -17.29 -20.87 4.49
C ALA A 229 -17.56 -22.10 3.60
N ALA A 230 -18.13 -21.90 2.40
CA ALA A 230 -18.39 -22.97 1.45
C ALA A 230 -17.08 -23.65 0.99
N LEU A 231 -16.03 -22.86 0.71
CA LEU A 231 -14.73 -23.41 0.32
C LEU A 231 -14.08 -24.21 1.46
N HIS A 232 -14.20 -23.74 2.71
CA HIS A 232 -13.74 -24.47 3.89
C HIS A 232 -14.48 -25.81 4.06
N GLU A 233 -15.81 -25.79 4.05
CA GLU A 233 -16.65 -26.99 4.18
C GLU A 233 -16.32 -28.02 3.09
N ARG A 234 -16.09 -27.55 1.87
CA ARG A 234 -15.75 -28.39 0.73
C ARG A 234 -14.37 -29.04 0.86
N ILE A 235 -13.37 -28.29 1.31
CA ILE A 235 -12.03 -28.83 1.60
C ILE A 235 -12.13 -29.92 2.67
N ASN A 236 -12.87 -29.66 3.76
CA ASN A 236 -13.08 -30.63 4.82
C ASN A 236 -13.81 -31.88 4.33
N THR A 237 -14.87 -31.71 3.54
CA THR A 237 -15.64 -32.83 2.97
C THR A 237 -14.76 -33.70 2.06
N MET A 238 -13.92 -33.07 1.22
CA MET A 238 -12.98 -33.78 0.35
C MET A 238 -11.96 -34.59 1.18
N LEU A 239 -11.35 -33.97 2.19
CA LEU A 239 -10.33 -34.59 3.04
C LEU A 239 -10.90 -35.71 3.93
N ALA A 240 -12.08 -35.50 4.53
CA ALA A 240 -12.77 -36.50 5.34
C ALA A 240 -13.22 -37.71 4.51
N GLY A 241 -13.65 -37.48 3.26
CA GLY A 241 -13.99 -38.53 2.31
C GLY A 241 -12.79 -39.21 1.64
N ALA A 242 -11.55 -38.88 2.05
CA ALA A 242 -10.31 -39.35 1.43
C ALA A 242 -10.26 -39.18 -0.11
N LYS A 243 -10.97 -38.18 -0.64
CA LYS A 243 -11.00 -37.88 -2.07
C LYS A 243 -9.70 -37.17 -2.47
N ARG A 244 -9.14 -37.52 -3.63
CA ARG A 244 -7.95 -36.85 -4.18
C ARG A 244 -8.26 -35.61 -5.03
N SER A 245 -9.52 -35.41 -5.39
CA SER A 245 -9.94 -34.29 -6.21
C SER A 245 -11.39 -33.97 -5.98
N ASP A 246 -11.74 -32.70 -6.14
CA ASP A 246 -13.11 -32.20 -6.11
C ASP A 246 -13.20 -30.98 -7.05
N HIS A 247 -14.24 -30.87 -7.87
CA HIS A 247 -14.35 -29.80 -8.87
C HIS A 247 -15.80 -29.36 -9.09
N ASP A 248 -15.98 -28.05 -9.27
CA ASP A 248 -17.20 -27.40 -9.72
C ASP A 248 -16.84 -26.07 -10.42
N GLU A 249 -17.84 -25.24 -10.72
CA GLU A 249 -17.63 -23.93 -11.34
C GLU A 249 -16.92 -22.91 -10.42
N ALA A 250 -17.00 -23.09 -9.10
CA ALA A 250 -16.47 -22.16 -8.10
C ALA A 250 -15.02 -22.46 -7.69
N ALA A 251 -14.62 -23.74 -7.67
CA ALA A 251 -13.26 -24.16 -7.39
C ALA A 251 -12.92 -25.53 -7.98
N VAL A 252 -11.64 -25.71 -8.28
CA VAL A 252 -11.03 -27.00 -8.64
C VAL A 252 -9.97 -27.32 -7.60
N LEU A 253 -10.18 -28.39 -6.83
CA LEU A 253 -9.33 -28.87 -5.75
C LEU A 253 -8.65 -30.17 -6.16
N ARG A 254 -7.34 -30.26 -5.91
CA ARG A 254 -6.56 -31.47 -6.17
C ARG A 254 -5.54 -31.70 -5.07
N LEU A 255 -5.61 -32.87 -4.44
CA LEU A 255 -4.67 -33.34 -3.44
C LEU A 255 -3.63 -34.25 -4.10
N ASP A 256 -2.42 -33.72 -4.27
CA ASP A 256 -1.27 -34.44 -4.81
C ASP A 256 -0.28 -34.79 -3.68
N PRO A 257 0.53 -35.85 -3.82
CA PRO A 257 1.72 -36.01 -2.99
C PRO A 257 2.70 -34.85 -3.20
N LEU A 258 3.25 -34.31 -2.13
CA LEU A 258 4.26 -33.26 -2.22
C LEU A 258 5.62 -33.88 -2.56
N MET A 259 5.92 -33.97 -3.85
CA MET A 259 7.15 -34.56 -4.41
C MET A 259 8.28 -33.54 -4.54
N LEU A 260 8.65 -32.85 -3.45
CA LEU A 260 9.83 -31.98 -3.45
C LEU A 260 11.08 -32.82 -3.17
N ALA A 261 11.78 -33.23 -4.24
CA ALA A 261 12.89 -34.19 -4.29
C ALA A 261 14.11 -33.91 -3.37
N ALA A 262 14.11 -32.84 -2.57
CA ALA A 262 15.19 -32.51 -1.64
C ALA A 262 14.70 -31.68 -0.43
N ALA A 263 13.47 -31.87 0.03
CA ALA A 263 12.96 -31.17 1.22
C ALA A 263 13.37 -31.88 2.52
N GLN A 264 14.68 -32.06 2.73
CA GLN A 264 15.31 -32.07 4.06
C GLN A 264 15.80 -30.67 4.46
N ALA A 265 15.66 -29.68 3.57
CA ALA A 265 16.02 -28.31 3.85
C ALA A 265 14.99 -27.66 4.78
N ASN A 266 15.47 -26.98 5.83
CA ASN A 266 14.75 -26.09 6.74
C ASN A 266 13.55 -25.39 6.08
N GLU A 267 12.48 -25.13 6.84
CA GLU A 267 11.24 -24.45 6.43
C GLU A 267 11.46 -23.21 5.53
N ASN A 268 12.59 -22.52 5.70
CA ASN A 268 13.02 -21.35 4.91
C ASN A 268 13.27 -21.64 3.41
N GLY A 269 13.62 -22.86 3.01
CA GLY A 269 13.86 -23.22 1.61
C GLY A 269 12.61 -23.69 0.86
N LEU A 270 11.59 -24.15 1.59
CA LEU A 270 10.36 -24.71 1.02
C LEU A 270 9.52 -23.65 0.30
N MET A 271 9.29 -22.50 0.95
CA MET A 271 8.47 -21.43 0.38
C MET A 271 9.05 -20.85 -0.91
N THR A 272 10.39 -20.71 -1.00
CA THR A 272 11.06 -20.25 -2.22
C THR A 272 10.89 -21.24 -3.37
N LYS A 273 11.01 -22.55 -3.09
CA LYS A 273 10.78 -23.59 -4.10
C LYS A 273 9.32 -23.62 -4.57
N LEU A 274 8.37 -23.54 -3.65
CA LEU A 274 6.94 -23.46 -3.99
C LEU A 274 6.64 -22.21 -4.82
N ARG A 275 7.24 -21.06 -4.48
CA ARG A 275 7.08 -19.84 -5.27
C ARG A 275 7.64 -19.98 -6.69
N HIS A 276 8.74 -20.72 -6.86
CA HIS A 276 9.30 -21.03 -8.17
C HIS A 276 8.39 -21.97 -8.98
N GLU A 277 7.80 -22.98 -8.32
CA GLU A 277 6.93 -23.97 -8.98
C GLU A 277 5.55 -23.41 -9.34
N PHE A 278 4.93 -22.62 -8.46
CA PHE A 278 3.57 -22.11 -8.64
C PHE A 278 3.51 -20.69 -9.20
N GLY A 279 4.65 -20.04 -9.36
CA GLY A 279 4.76 -18.66 -9.83
C GLY A 279 4.50 -17.62 -8.75
N PRO A 280 4.74 -16.33 -9.07
CA PRO A 280 4.69 -15.24 -8.10
C PRO A 280 3.29 -14.98 -7.55
N GLU A 281 2.26 -15.19 -8.37
CA GLU A 281 0.85 -14.90 -8.05
C GLU A 281 0.16 -15.97 -7.18
N ALA A 282 0.81 -17.12 -6.98
CA ALA A 282 0.23 -18.18 -6.17
C ALA A 282 0.15 -17.77 -4.69
N ASN A 283 -1.01 -17.99 -4.10
CA ASN A 283 -1.23 -17.87 -2.67
C ASN A 283 -0.81 -19.20 -2.02
N LEU A 284 0.19 -19.14 -1.14
CA LEU A 284 0.81 -20.32 -0.56
C LEU A 284 0.65 -20.30 0.95
N ALA A 285 0.36 -21.45 1.55
CA ALA A 285 0.39 -21.66 2.98
C ALA A 285 0.87 -23.07 3.31
N VAL A 286 1.49 -23.22 4.47
CA VAL A 286 2.00 -24.50 4.96
C VAL A 286 1.41 -24.76 6.34
N THR A 287 0.96 -26.00 6.52
CA THR A 287 0.47 -26.55 7.80
C THR A 287 1.27 -27.82 8.09
N GLY A 288 1.72 -28.02 9.32
CA GLY A 288 2.50 -29.19 9.71
C GLY A 288 2.09 -29.75 11.07
N SER A 289 1.92 -31.06 11.17
CA SER A 289 1.64 -31.81 12.40
C SER A 289 2.60 -32.98 12.53
N GLY A 290 3.42 -33.02 13.59
CA GLY A 290 4.40 -34.08 13.80
C GLY A 290 5.38 -34.23 12.62
N LYS A 291 5.30 -35.36 11.90
CA LYS A 291 6.09 -35.60 10.67
C LYS A 291 5.32 -35.30 9.37
N GLY A 292 4.05 -34.91 9.48
CA GLY A 292 3.17 -34.59 8.35
C GLY A 292 3.25 -33.12 7.95
N VAL A 293 3.17 -32.86 6.64
CA VAL A 293 3.16 -31.50 6.07
C VAL A 293 2.09 -31.44 4.98
N LEU A 294 1.28 -30.39 4.99
CA LEU A 294 0.34 -30.07 3.93
C LEU A 294 0.59 -28.64 3.43
N VAL A 295 0.81 -28.51 2.14
CA VAL A 295 0.94 -27.23 1.44
C VAL A 295 -0.39 -26.91 0.77
N LEU A 296 -0.93 -25.72 1.03
CA LEU A 296 -2.02 -25.14 0.26
C LEU A 296 -1.44 -24.23 -0.81
N ALA A 297 -1.83 -24.43 -2.07
CA ALA A 297 -1.47 -23.56 -3.18
C ALA A 297 -2.71 -23.15 -3.95
N ALA A 298 -3.10 -21.88 -3.84
CA ALA A 298 -4.25 -21.32 -4.52
C ALA A 298 -3.87 -20.31 -5.59
N ARG A 299 -4.54 -20.36 -6.73
CA ARG A 299 -4.46 -19.37 -7.80
C ARG A 299 -5.85 -19.01 -8.31
N ALA A 300 -5.97 -17.83 -8.89
CA ALA A 300 -7.16 -17.45 -9.63
C ALA A 300 -7.22 -18.13 -11.01
N GLY A 301 -8.35 -18.01 -11.70
CA GLY A 301 -8.51 -18.44 -13.08
C GLY A 301 -7.83 -17.53 -14.12
N SER A 302 -7.47 -16.31 -13.74
CA SER A 302 -6.75 -15.34 -14.58
C SER A 302 -5.61 -14.68 -13.80
N GLU A 303 -4.73 -13.99 -14.52
CA GLU A 303 -3.64 -13.19 -13.95
C GLU A 303 -4.17 -11.99 -13.16
N ASN A 304 -3.35 -11.43 -12.25
CA ASN A 304 -3.72 -10.22 -11.53
C ASN A 304 -3.57 -8.97 -12.42
N GLU A 305 -4.54 -8.07 -12.30
CA GLU A 305 -4.68 -6.88 -13.12
C GLU A 305 -4.37 -5.59 -12.33
N VAL A 306 -3.41 -5.62 -11.40
CA VAL A 306 -3.08 -4.46 -10.52
C VAL A 306 -2.75 -3.20 -11.33
N ALA A 307 -1.96 -3.33 -12.39
CA ALA A 307 -1.61 -2.20 -13.25
C ALA A 307 -2.81 -1.67 -14.06
N VAL A 308 -3.73 -2.54 -14.48
CA VAL A 308 -4.97 -2.15 -15.16
C VAL A 308 -5.91 -1.43 -14.19
N ALA A 309 -6.02 -1.92 -12.94
CA ALA A 309 -6.76 -1.25 -11.88
C ALA A 309 -6.21 0.17 -11.63
N MET A 310 -4.88 0.33 -11.63
CA MET A 310 -4.25 1.64 -11.57
C MET A 310 -4.66 2.54 -12.75
N ARG A 311 -4.60 2.07 -14.00
CA ARG A 311 -5.07 2.87 -15.15
C ARG A 311 -6.53 3.29 -15.01
N LYS A 312 -7.43 2.36 -14.66
CA LYS A 312 -8.84 2.68 -14.42
C LYS A 312 -9.00 3.77 -13.36
N ARG A 313 -8.20 3.69 -12.29
CA ARG A 313 -8.18 4.70 -11.23
C ARG A 313 -7.66 6.05 -11.73
N LEU A 314 -6.58 6.09 -12.50
CA LEU A 314 -6.04 7.31 -13.12
C LEU A 314 -7.11 7.99 -14.00
N SER A 315 -7.81 7.24 -14.84
CA SER A 315 -8.90 7.75 -15.68
C SER A 315 -10.06 8.34 -14.88
N ALA A 316 -10.38 7.78 -13.71
CA ALA A 316 -11.41 8.32 -12.83
C ALA A 316 -10.95 9.58 -12.06
N LEU A 317 -9.67 9.66 -11.68
CA LEU A 317 -9.13 10.76 -10.89
C LEU A 317 -8.86 12.01 -11.73
N ALA A 318 -8.24 11.88 -12.90
CA ALA A 318 -7.74 13.04 -13.64
C ALA A 318 -8.81 14.11 -13.90
N PRO A 319 -10.04 13.77 -14.36
CA PRO A 319 -11.08 14.76 -14.64
C PRO A 319 -11.68 15.40 -13.38
N THR A 320 -11.56 14.75 -12.21
CA THR A 320 -12.23 15.17 -10.97
C THR A 320 -11.29 15.85 -9.98
N ARG A 321 -9.99 15.57 -10.06
CA ARG A 321 -8.98 16.05 -9.11
C ARG A 321 -8.09 17.16 -9.67
N LEU A 322 -7.92 17.23 -11.00
CA LEU A 322 -7.09 18.24 -11.65
C LEU A 322 -7.96 19.28 -12.33
N THR A 323 -7.59 20.56 -12.24
CA THR A 323 -8.41 21.65 -12.79
C THR A 323 -8.22 21.83 -14.29
N GLY A 324 -7.08 21.39 -14.82
CA GLY A 324 -6.64 21.66 -16.20
C GLY A 324 -6.14 23.08 -16.44
N THR A 325 -6.10 23.94 -15.42
CA THR A 325 -5.52 25.29 -15.54
C THR A 325 -4.00 25.30 -15.46
N LYS A 326 -3.42 24.25 -14.87
CA LYS A 326 -1.97 24.02 -14.71
C LYS A 326 -1.65 22.57 -15.08
N PRO A 327 -0.38 22.27 -15.42
CA PRO A 327 0.08 20.89 -15.59
C PRO A 327 -0.23 20.06 -14.33
N GLY A 328 -0.85 18.90 -14.51
CA GLY A 328 -1.24 18.01 -13.41
C GLY A 328 -0.31 16.81 -13.26
N ILE A 329 -0.03 16.43 -12.01
CA ILE A 329 0.70 15.23 -11.64
C ILE A 329 -0.23 14.34 -10.82
N LEU A 330 -0.38 13.07 -11.25
CA LEU A 330 -1.09 12.06 -10.48
C LEU A 330 -0.08 11.27 -9.65
N ALA A 331 -0.14 11.39 -8.32
CA ALA A 331 0.76 10.71 -7.40
C ALA A 331 0.05 9.50 -6.77
N MET A 332 0.27 8.33 -7.33
CA MET A 332 -0.35 7.08 -6.91
C MET A 332 0.50 6.36 -5.84
N PHE A 333 -0.17 5.91 -4.79
CA PHE A 333 0.38 5.02 -3.80
C PHE A 333 -0.29 3.65 -3.89
N ILE A 334 0.47 2.61 -4.23
CA ILE A 334 -0.05 1.26 -4.40
C ILE A 334 0.13 0.48 -3.10
N GLU A 335 -0.97 0.30 -2.37
CA GLU A 335 -1.05 -0.44 -1.12
C GLU A 335 -1.13 -1.95 -1.33
N ASP A 336 -0.97 -2.70 -0.23
CA ASP A 336 -1.12 -4.16 -0.16
C ASP A 336 -0.17 -4.97 -1.06
N THR A 337 0.90 -4.36 -1.57
CA THR A 337 2.00 -5.02 -2.28
C THR A 337 3.07 -5.51 -1.32
N ASP A 338 3.68 -6.66 -1.62
CA ASP A 338 4.95 -7.06 -0.98
C ASP A 338 6.15 -6.70 -1.85
N ARG A 339 7.36 -7.00 -1.35
CA ARG A 339 8.61 -6.68 -2.06
C ARG A 339 8.75 -7.39 -3.40
N LEU A 340 8.31 -8.63 -3.51
CA LEU A 340 8.42 -9.40 -4.75
C LEU A 340 7.44 -8.86 -5.79
N GLU A 341 6.19 -8.66 -5.41
CA GLU A 341 5.15 -8.13 -6.29
C GLU A 341 5.45 -6.70 -6.75
N TRP A 342 5.91 -5.82 -5.84
CA TRP A 342 6.36 -4.47 -6.22
C TRP A 342 7.54 -4.52 -7.19
N GLY A 343 8.50 -5.42 -6.93
CA GLY A 343 9.61 -5.66 -7.84
C GLY A 343 9.14 -6.09 -9.23
N LEU A 344 8.22 -7.05 -9.32
CA LEU A 344 7.67 -7.51 -10.61
C LEU A 344 6.91 -6.40 -11.34
N LEU A 345 6.05 -5.66 -10.63
CA LEU A 345 5.28 -4.55 -11.20
C LEU A 345 6.18 -3.45 -11.80
N ARG A 346 7.35 -3.23 -11.20
CA ARG A 346 8.35 -2.27 -11.66
C ARG A 346 9.24 -2.85 -12.76
N ASP A 347 9.84 -4.01 -12.52
CA ASP A 347 10.91 -4.58 -13.34
C ASP A 347 10.37 -5.19 -14.65
N GLN A 348 9.09 -5.62 -14.68
CA GLN A 348 8.40 -6.06 -15.90
C GLN A 348 7.71 -4.91 -16.65
N LEU A 349 7.88 -3.67 -16.20
CA LEU A 349 7.30 -2.47 -16.83
C LEU A 349 5.77 -2.49 -16.95
N THR A 350 5.05 -3.29 -16.16
CA THR A 350 3.59 -3.39 -16.25
C THR A 350 2.90 -2.10 -15.78
N LEU A 351 3.38 -1.50 -14.68
CA LEU A 351 2.90 -0.19 -14.25
C LEU A 351 3.25 0.91 -15.25
N GLU A 352 4.45 0.87 -15.84
CA GLU A 352 4.85 1.83 -16.85
C GLU A 352 3.98 1.71 -18.11
N GLY A 353 3.73 0.50 -18.59
CA GLY A 353 2.90 0.22 -19.76
C GLY A 353 1.49 0.78 -19.60
N GLU A 354 0.84 0.49 -18.47
CA GLU A 354 -0.53 0.96 -18.20
C GLU A 354 -0.59 2.47 -17.93
N ALA A 355 0.42 3.05 -17.25
CA ALA A 355 0.52 4.51 -17.09
C ALA A 355 0.73 5.22 -18.43
N ARG A 356 1.61 4.70 -19.30
CA ARG A 356 1.82 5.25 -20.64
C ARG A 356 0.57 5.11 -21.51
N GLN A 357 -0.14 3.99 -21.43
CA GLN A 357 -1.40 3.81 -22.13
C GLN A 357 -2.43 4.85 -21.69
N PHE A 358 -2.60 5.04 -20.38
CA PHE A 358 -3.45 6.10 -19.83
C PHE A 358 -3.08 7.48 -20.38
N LEU A 359 -1.78 7.81 -20.45
CA LEU A 359 -1.31 9.11 -20.94
C LEU A 359 -1.61 9.38 -22.43
N THR A 360 -2.07 8.37 -23.18
CA THR A 360 -2.57 8.55 -24.56
C THR A 360 -4.08 8.87 -24.63
N PHE A 361 -4.81 8.72 -23.52
CA PHE A 361 -6.25 8.92 -23.48
C PHE A 361 -6.63 10.42 -23.36
N PRO A 362 -7.82 10.82 -23.85
CA PRO A 362 -8.26 12.22 -23.80
C PRO A 362 -8.31 12.80 -22.38
N GLU A 363 -8.72 12.02 -21.38
CA GLU A 363 -8.77 12.45 -19.99
C GLU A 363 -7.39 12.78 -19.40
N ALA A 364 -6.30 12.25 -19.97
CA ALA A 364 -4.94 12.52 -19.54
C ALA A 364 -4.36 13.81 -20.14
N ARG A 365 -5.14 14.58 -20.92
CA ARG A 365 -4.68 15.81 -21.58
C ARG A 365 -4.06 16.82 -20.62
N VAL A 366 -4.55 16.87 -19.39
CA VAL A 366 -4.06 17.79 -18.33
C VAL A 366 -2.90 17.22 -17.52
N VAL A 367 -2.56 15.94 -17.73
CA VAL A 367 -1.57 15.21 -16.94
C VAL A 367 -0.20 15.28 -17.60
N VAL A 368 0.76 15.92 -16.93
CA VAL A 368 2.16 15.99 -17.36
C VAL A 368 2.97 14.79 -16.88
N ALA A 369 2.59 14.17 -15.76
CA ALA A 369 3.23 12.94 -15.27
C ALA A 369 2.33 12.11 -14.34
N VAL A 370 2.61 10.81 -14.30
CA VAL A 370 2.12 9.90 -13.25
C VAL A 370 3.32 9.47 -12.41
N THR A 371 3.17 9.48 -11.09
CA THR A 371 4.19 8.95 -10.18
C THR A 371 3.62 7.81 -9.36
N CYS A 372 4.41 6.76 -9.14
CA CYS A 372 4.00 5.58 -8.41
C CYS A 372 4.97 5.27 -7.28
N ALA A 373 4.44 5.03 -6.09
CA ALA A 373 5.18 4.60 -4.91
C ALA A 373 4.41 3.50 -4.16
N SER A 374 5.13 2.77 -3.31
CA SER A 374 4.57 1.76 -2.43
C SER A 374 4.99 1.98 -0.98
N ARG A 375 4.64 1.04 -0.11
CA ARG A 375 5.07 1.02 1.29
C ARG A 375 6.57 0.91 1.43
N LEU A 376 7.28 0.32 0.46
CA LEU A 376 8.73 0.21 0.49
C LEU A 376 9.40 1.60 0.44
N GLU A 377 8.87 2.51 -0.38
CA GLU A 377 9.28 3.91 -0.45
C GLU A 377 8.87 4.71 0.80
N LEU A 378 7.70 4.42 1.38
CA LEU A 378 7.23 5.10 2.59
C LEU A 378 8.06 4.69 3.82
N TYR A 379 8.45 3.42 3.89
CA TYR A 379 9.12 2.79 5.02
C TYR A 379 10.64 2.99 4.95
N GLY A 380 11.14 3.60 3.87
CA GLY A 380 12.57 3.82 3.62
C GLY A 380 13.35 2.55 3.28
N ALA A 381 12.66 1.46 2.91
CA ALA A 381 13.30 0.26 2.39
C ALA A 381 13.87 0.48 0.98
N LEU A 382 13.30 1.43 0.25
CA LEU A 382 13.84 1.98 -0.99
C LEU A 382 14.06 3.49 -0.82
N GLY A 383 15.12 4.01 -1.45
CA GLY A 383 15.46 5.43 -1.39
C GLY A 383 14.41 6.32 -2.08
N PRO A 384 14.39 7.63 -1.82
CA PRO A 384 13.43 8.55 -2.45
C PRO A 384 13.51 8.59 -3.98
N GLU A 385 14.69 8.29 -4.54
CA GLU A 385 14.94 8.16 -5.98
C GLU A 385 14.25 6.93 -6.61
N SER A 386 13.72 5.99 -5.82
CA SER A 386 13.07 4.78 -6.35
C SER A 386 11.63 4.99 -6.79
N ALA A 387 11.04 6.16 -6.53
CA ALA A 387 9.69 6.46 -6.97
C ALA A 387 9.65 6.54 -8.49
N MET A 388 8.79 5.75 -9.12
CA MET A 388 8.67 5.70 -10.57
C MET A 388 7.95 6.96 -11.05
N ARG A 389 8.52 7.64 -12.05
CA ARG A 389 7.89 8.81 -12.69
C ARG A 389 7.74 8.58 -14.18
N PHE A 390 6.50 8.59 -14.66
CA PHE A 390 6.12 8.39 -16.04
C PHE A 390 5.67 9.74 -16.64
N ARG A 391 6.58 10.40 -17.36
CA ARG A 391 6.32 11.66 -18.04
C ARG A 391 5.40 11.46 -19.25
N ASN A 392 4.45 12.37 -19.46
CA ASN A 392 3.66 12.49 -20.68
C ASN A 392 4.42 13.32 -21.74
N PRO A 393 5.04 12.72 -22.77
CA PRO A 393 5.82 13.47 -23.75
C PRO A 393 4.96 14.40 -24.64
N SER A 394 3.66 14.14 -24.74
CA SER A 394 2.72 14.91 -25.57
C SER A 394 2.25 16.19 -24.88
N HIS A 395 2.44 16.32 -23.56
CA HIS A 395 2.01 17.51 -22.82
C HIS A 395 3.00 18.67 -23.03
N PRO A 396 2.56 19.90 -23.34
CA PRO A 396 3.46 21.03 -23.61
C PRO A 396 4.48 21.30 -22.49
N ALA A 397 4.02 21.23 -21.24
CA ALA A 397 4.87 21.43 -20.06
C ALA A 397 5.87 20.30 -19.77
N ALA A 398 5.85 19.20 -20.53
CA ALA A 398 6.79 18.09 -20.36
C ALA A 398 8.23 18.43 -20.76
N LYS A 399 8.41 19.54 -21.48
CA LYS A 399 9.70 20.10 -21.90
C LYS A 399 10.17 21.24 -20.99
N THR A 400 9.36 21.65 -20.04
CA THR A 400 9.69 22.74 -19.10
C THR A 400 10.78 22.30 -18.15
N VAL A 401 11.93 22.97 -18.20
CA VAL A 401 13.12 22.63 -17.39
C VAL A 401 12.82 22.72 -15.89
N ALA A 402 12.03 23.72 -15.47
CA ALA A 402 11.66 23.91 -14.06
C ALA A 402 10.86 22.73 -13.47
N LEU A 403 10.03 22.07 -14.29
CA LEU A 403 9.23 20.92 -13.87
C LEU A 403 9.97 19.58 -14.01
N ALA A 404 11.11 19.55 -14.71
CA ALA A 404 11.86 18.33 -14.98
C ALA A 404 12.12 17.47 -13.72
N PRO A 405 12.52 18.03 -12.55
CA PRO A 405 12.76 17.23 -11.35
C PRO A 405 11.50 16.54 -10.80
N ALA A 406 10.31 17.09 -11.05
CA ALA A 406 9.04 16.52 -10.61
C ALA A 406 8.50 15.42 -11.55
N ILE A 407 8.93 15.40 -12.81
CA ILE A 407 8.33 14.54 -13.85
C ILE A 407 9.30 13.52 -14.46
N LEU A 408 10.61 13.69 -14.27
CA LEU A 408 11.62 12.75 -14.77
C LEU A 408 12.09 11.81 -13.66
N SER A 409 12.24 10.54 -14.02
CA SER A 409 12.98 9.60 -13.18
C SER A 409 14.46 9.93 -13.29
N THR A 410 15.10 10.17 -12.15
CA THR A 410 16.55 10.31 -12.00
C THR A 410 17.15 8.91 -12.07
N SER A 411 17.70 8.56 -13.24
CA SER A 411 18.45 7.31 -13.45
C SER A 411 19.85 7.39 -12.87
#